data_AF-A0A7U5BZH2-F1
#
_entry.id   AF-A0A7U5BZH2-F1
#
_cell.length_a   1.000
_cell.length_b   1.000
_cell.length_c   1.000
_cell.angle_alpha   90.00
_cell.angle_beta   90.00
_cell.angle_gamma   90.00
#
_symmetry.space_group_name_H-M   'P 1'
#
loop_
_entity.id
_entity.type
_entity.pdbx_description
1 polymer ?
#
loop_
_entity_poly.entity_id
_entity_poly.type
_entity_poly.pdbx_seq_one_letter_code
_entity_poly.pdbx_strand_id
1 'polypeptide(L)'
;MSKPVGLNAMLLSAGLVVTLVAVPLAAKPKKPTGLRGGTSTVATPANSAQAWLGQSVWRATTCDKKENFQTFSFSPTPQVEVGSGKKGDGEKLELLRVGTSTDGLIEIETRVCAPVGCNQTVERYKKTGPNQMQEWHFEGRLPEHQPYVLVRDGQAVDGSGPGRLFNRCPN
;
A
#
# COMPACT_ATOMS: atom_id res chain seq x y z
N MET A 1 -31.99 0.58 49.26
CA MET A 1 -31.64 -0.62 50.07
C MET A 1 -32.18 -1.82 49.33
N SER A 2 -31.31 -2.62 48.72
CA SER A 2 -31.66 -3.71 47.82
C SER A 2 -31.23 -5.06 48.40
N LYS A 3 -32.15 -6.03 48.38
CA LYS A 3 -32.01 -7.50 48.48
C LYS A 3 -33.16 -8.10 47.65
N PRO A 4 -33.13 -9.36 47.17
CA PRO A 4 -32.35 -10.55 47.59
C PRO A 4 -31.56 -11.22 46.43
N VAL A 5 -30.47 -11.98 46.64
CA VAL A 5 -30.28 -13.39 47.08
C VAL A 5 -31.01 -14.46 46.24
N GLY A 6 -30.21 -15.31 45.58
CA GLY A 6 -30.48 -16.74 45.38
C GLY A 6 -30.77 -17.17 43.94
N LEU A 7 -29.74 -17.55 43.17
CA LEU A 7 -29.92 -18.26 41.90
C LEU A 7 -29.45 -19.72 42.05
N ASN A 8 -30.37 -20.64 41.77
CA ASN A 8 -30.19 -22.09 41.79
C ASN A 8 -29.18 -22.57 40.75
N ALA A 9 -28.35 -23.54 41.16
CA ALA A 9 -27.61 -24.41 40.25
C ALA A 9 -28.54 -25.50 39.70
N MET A 10 -28.50 -25.75 38.40
CA MET A 10 -28.95 -27.01 37.81
C MET A 10 -28.06 -27.33 36.60
N LEU A 11 -27.23 -28.36 36.75
CA LEU A 11 -26.62 -29.08 35.63
C LEU A 11 -27.73 -29.80 34.84
N LEU A 12 -27.58 -29.89 33.52
CA LEU A 12 -27.94 -31.06 32.73
C LEU A 12 -27.31 -31.01 31.33
N SER A 13 -26.51 -32.04 31.07
CA SER A 13 -26.49 -32.84 29.83
C SER A 13 -25.88 -32.27 28.55
N ALA A 14 -24.77 -32.94 28.22
CA ALA A 14 -24.18 -33.13 26.90
C ALA A 14 -25.19 -33.28 25.74
N GLY A 15 -24.83 -32.66 24.62
CA GLY A 15 -25.35 -32.94 23.28
C GLY A 15 -24.21 -32.77 22.27
N LEU A 16 -23.49 -33.87 22.00
CA LEU A 16 -22.55 -33.98 20.89
C LEU A 16 -23.35 -34.12 19.60
N VAL A 17 -23.22 -33.17 18.66
CA VAL A 17 -23.65 -33.37 17.27
C VAL A 17 -22.48 -33.05 16.36
N VAL A 18 -21.98 -34.11 15.72
CA VAL A 18 -21.03 -34.09 14.61
C VAL A 18 -21.80 -33.66 13.36
N THR A 19 -21.35 -32.61 12.68
CA THR A 19 -21.71 -32.37 11.28
C THR A 19 -20.49 -32.00 10.46
N LEU A 20 -20.09 -33.00 9.66
CA LEU A 20 -19.42 -33.00 8.36
C LEU A 20 -18.57 -31.78 7.94
N VAL A 21 -17.28 -32.09 7.83
CA VAL A 21 -16.25 -31.38 7.08
C VAL A 21 -16.70 -31.15 5.63
N ALA A 22 -16.91 -29.89 5.25
CA ALA A 22 -17.00 -29.51 3.84
C ALA A 22 -15.59 -29.50 3.24
N VAL A 23 -15.35 -30.44 2.32
CA VAL A 23 -14.12 -30.57 1.54
C VAL A 23 -14.01 -29.36 0.59
N PRO A 24 -12.93 -28.56 0.62
CA PRO A 24 -12.70 -27.60 -0.45
C PRO A 24 -12.28 -28.36 -1.72
N LEU A 25 -13.09 -28.25 -2.77
CA LEU A 25 -12.71 -28.67 -4.12
C LEU A 25 -11.38 -28.00 -4.50
N ALA A 26 -10.39 -28.83 -4.81
CA ALA A 26 -9.10 -28.44 -5.32
C ALA A 26 -9.23 -27.65 -6.63
N ALA A 27 -9.09 -26.32 -6.54
CA ALA A 27 -8.87 -25.47 -7.69
C ALA A 27 -7.45 -25.75 -8.23
N LYS A 28 -7.37 -26.32 -9.43
CA LYS A 28 -6.08 -26.57 -10.11
C LYS A 28 -5.35 -25.25 -10.38
N PRO A 29 -4.01 -25.18 -10.22
CA PRO A 29 -3.26 -23.96 -10.53
C PRO A 29 -3.29 -23.69 -12.04
N LYS A 30 -3.78 -22.51 -12.44
CA LYS A 30 -3.64 -22.00 -13.81
C LYS A 30 -2.17 -21.61 -14.04
N LYS A 31 -1.53 -22.22 -15.03
CA LYS A 31 -0.19 -21.86 -15.53
C LYS A 31 -0.14 -20.36 -15.88
N PRO A 32 0.94 -19.62 -15.56
CA PRO A 32 1.12 -18.27 -16.09
C PRO A 32 1.43 -18.38 -17.59
N THR A 33 0.51 -17.91 -18.43
CA THR A 33 0.81 -17.56 -19.82
C THR A 33 1.68 -16.31 -19.81
N GLY A 34 2.96 -16.48 -20.10
CA GLY A 34 3.87 -15.36 -20.37
C GLY A 34 3.38 -14.56 -21.56
N LEU A 35 3.28 -13.24 -21.40
CA LEU A 35 3.01 -12.30 -22.48
C LEU A 35 4.31 -11.63 -22.89
N ARG A 36 4.77 -12.00 -24.08
CA ARG A 36 5.92 -11.47 -24.80
C ARG A 36 5.49 -10.21 -25.56
N GLY A 37 6.19 -9.10 -25.32
CA GLY A 37 6.43 -7.97 -26.24
C GLY A 37 5.24 -7.28 -26.91
N GLY A 38 4.94 -6.04 -26.49
CA GLY A 38 4.06 -5.12 -27.21
C GLY A 38 4.58 -3.68 -27.10
N THR A 39 4.82 -3.08 -28.26
CA THR A 39 5.42 -1.77 -28.54
C THR A 39 4.66 -0.61 -27.89
N SER A 40 5.41 0.35 -27.35
CA SER A 40 4.91 1.55 -26.65
C SER A 40 4.11 2.49 -27.56
N THR A 41 2.78 2.44 -27.44
CA THR A 41 1.89 3.55 -27.79
C THR A 41 1.54 4.33 -26.52
N VAL A 42 1.61 5.66 -26.60
CA VAL A 42 1.36 6.64 -25.52
C VAL A 42 0.17 6.20 -24.64
N ALA A 43 0.47 5.90 -23.38
CA ALA A 43 -0.45 5.23 -22.47
C ALA A 43 -1.57 6.17 -22.01
N THR A 44 -2.81 5.84 -22.37
CA THR A 44 -3.98 6.14 -21.53
C THR A 44 -3.65 5.71 -20.08
N PRO A 45 -3.99 6.48 -19.02
CA PRO A 45 -3.70 6.06 -17.65
C PRO A 45 -4.28 4.65 -17.44
N ALA A 46 -3.40 3.68 -17.18
CA ALA A 46 -3.75 2.26 -17.22
C ALA A 46 -4.72 1.87 -16.08
N ASN A 47 -4.94 2.76 -15.10
CA ASN A 47 -5.98 2.66 -14.08
C ASN A 47 -6.25 4.02 -13.38
N SER A 48 -7.33 4.07 -12.59
CA SER A 48 -7.79 5.26 -11.86
C SER A 48 -6.78 5.79 -10.85
N ALA A 49 -5.87 4.96 -10.33
CA ALA A 49 -4.80 5.39 -9.44
C ALA A 49 -3.76 6.24 -10.18
N GLN A 50 -3.33 5.80 -11.37
CA GLN A 50 -2.42 6.58 -12.22
C GLN A 50 -3.03 7.92 -12.63
N ALA A 51 -4.31 7.90 -13.05
CA ALA A 51 -5.02 9.12 -13.42
C ALA A 51 -5.11 10.11 -12.25
N TRP A 52 -5.36 9.60 -11.04
CA TRP A 52 -5.42 10.43 -9.85
C TRP A 52 -4.05 10.95 -9.45
N LEU A 53 -3.00 10.12 -9.40
CA LEU A 53 -1.64 10.54 -9.05
C LEU A 53 -1.08 11.59 -10.03
N GLY A 54 -1.37 11.40 -11.32
CA GLY A 54 -0.94 12.28 -12.40
C GLY A 54 0.59 12.39 -12.51
N GLN A 55 1.06 13.38 -13.27
CA GLN A 55 2.47 13.79 -13.31
C GLN A 55 2.74 14.94 -12.33
N SER A 56 2.24 14.81 -11.10
CA SER A 56 2.33 15.85 -10.07
C SER A 56 3.47 15.62 -9.08
N VAL A 57 3.86 16.69 -8.38
CA VAL A 57 4.75 16.63 -7.22
C VAL A 57 3.90 16.56 -5.96
N TRP A 58 4.07 15.50 -5.18
CA TRP A 58 3.40 15.29 -3.91
C TRP A 58 4.37 15.62 -2.79
N ARG A 59 4.10 16.64 -1.97
CA ARG A 59 5.01 17.10 -0.91
C ARG A 59 4.44 16.87 0.48
N ALA A 60 5.31 16.50 1.41
CA ALA A 60 4.93 16.29 2.80
C ALA A 60 4.51 17.62 3.43
N THR A 61 3.41 17.65 4.20
CA THR A 61 2.94 18.79 5.00
C THR A 61 2.51 20.06 4.23
N THR A 62 3.41 20.71 3.49
CA THR A 62 3.14 21.93 2.72
C THR A 62 3.66 21.79 1.29
N CYS A 63 3.56 22.85 0.48
CA CYS A 63 4.17 22.89 -0.86
C CYS A 63 5.57 23.52 -0.87
N ASP A 64 6.33 23.41 0.23
CA ASP A 64 7.71 23.89 0.31
C ASP A 64 8.64 23.02 -0.54
N LYS A 65 9.43 23.68 -1.41
CA LYS A 65 10.41 23.03 -2.27
C LYS A 65 11.59 22.38 -1.53
N LYS A 66 11.70 22.54 -0.21
CA LYS A 66 12.69 21.86 0.64
C LYS A 66 12.18 20.58 1.29
N GLU A 67 10.87 20.38 1.33
CA GLU A 67 10.26 19.23 2.00
C GLU A 67 10.43 17.94 1.19
N ASN A 68 10.16 16.83 1.87
CA ASN A 68 10.07 15.51 1.24
C ASN A 68 9.02 15.53 0.13
N PHE A 69 9.33 14.87 -0.97
CA PHE A 69 8.43 14.75 -2.11
C PHE A 69 8.41 13.36 -2.70
N GLN A 70 7.34 13.11 -3.45
CA GLN A 70 7.17 11.99 -4.36
C GLN A 70 6.66 12.52 -5.71
N THR A 71 7.24 12.07 -6.82
CA THR A 71 6.70 12.33 -8.16
C THR A 71 6.56 11.04 -8.94
N PHE A 72 5.51 10.95 -9.75
CA PHE A 72 5.17 9.75 -10.50
C PHE A 72 5.33 10.00 -12.00
N SER A 73 6.00 9.06 -12.68
CA SER A 73 6.06 9.00 -14.14
C SER A 73 5.63 7.60 -14.56
N PHE A 74 4.69 7.51 -15.49
CA PHE A 74 4.13 6.23 -15.95
C PHE A 74 4.56 5.85 -17.38
N SER A 75 5.25 6.75 -18.09
CA SER A 75 5.76 6.50 -19.44
C SER A 75 6.92 7.44 -19.80
N PRO A 76 7.86 7.04 -20.67
CA PRO A 76 8.00 5.71 -21.27
C PRO A 76 8.57 4.67 -20.28
N THR A 77 9.31 5.13 -19.27
CA THR A 77 9.82 4.29 -18.18
C THR A 77 9.07 4.63 -16.90
N PRO A 78 8.26 3.71 -16.35
CA PRO A 78 7.58 3.91 -15.08
C PRO A 78 8.57 4.07 -13.93
N GLN A 79 8.46 5.17 -13.19
CA GLN A 79 9.34 5.46 -12.06
C GLN A 79 8.64 6.32 -11.02
N VAL A 80 9.09 6.18 -9.78
CA VAL A 80 8.79 7.12 -8.69
C VAL A 80 10.08 7.84 -8.35
N GLU A 81 10.05 9.16 -8.27
CA GLU A 81 11.14 9.94 -7.71
C GLU A 81 10.81 10.31 -6.28
N VAL A 82 11.69 9.99 -5.34
CA VAL A 82 11.53 10.28 -3.90
C VAL A 82 12.73 11.06 -3.39
N GLY A 83 12.51 12.00 -2.48
CA GLY A 83 13.64 12.71 -1.87
C GLY A 83 13.18 13.96 -1.15
N SER A 84 14.12 14.81 -0.76
CA SER A 84 13.87 16.16 -0.27
C SER A 84 14.43 17.17 -1.25
N GLY A 85 13.82 18.36 -1.34
CA GLY A 85 14.25 19.37 -2.29
C GLY A 85 13.42 19.40 -3.58
N LYS A 86 14.07 19.74 -4.70
CA LYS A 86 13.40 19.91 -5.99
C LYS A 86 13.29 18.57 -6.72
N LYS A 87 12.25 18.47 -7.54
CA LYS A 87 12.17 17.39 -8.55
C LYS A 87 13.41 17.44 -9.44
N GLY A 88 14.04 16.30 -9.64
CA GLY A 88 15.35 16.10 -10.27
C GLY A 88 16.45 15.72 -9.28
N ASP A 89 16.33 16.10 -8.01
CA ASP A 89 17.35 15.88 -6.98
C ASP A 89 17.14 14.58 -6.20
N GLY A 90 15.98 13.92 -6.38
CA GLY A 90 15.59 12.73 -5.65
C GLY A 90 16.19 11.43 -6.19
N GLU A 91 16.04 10.37 -5.40
CA GLU A 91 16.30 9.00 -5.81
C GLU A 91 15.17 8.49 -6.72
N LYS A 92 15.56 7.79 -7.78
CA LYS A 92 14.62 7.20 -8.74
C LYS A 92 14.43 5.72 -8.43
N LEU A 93 13.20 5.36 -8.13
CA LEU A 93 12.75 4.01 -7.88
C LEU A 93 12.03 3.49 -9.13
N GLU A 94 12.29 2.23 -9.49
CA GLU A 94 11.52 1.53 -10.51
C GLU A 94 10.07 1.37 -10.02
N LEU A 95 9.09 1.79 -10.80
CA LEU A 95 7.68 1.59 -10.48
C LEU A 95 7.22 0.24 -11.05
N LEU A 96 7.05 -0.76 -10.18
CA LEU A 96 6.64 -2.11 -10.56
C LEU A 96 5.13 -2.21 -10.78
N ARG A 97 4.35 -1.59 -9.88
CA ARG A 97 2.89 -1.64 -9.92
C ARG A 97 2.29 -0.38 -9.31
N VAL A 98 1.16 0.04 -9.87
CA VAL A 98 0.31 1.08 -9.31
C VAL A 98 -1.14 0.69 -9.55
N GLY A 99 -2.00 0.86 -8.55
CA GLY A 99 -3.40 0.49 -8.66
C GLY A 99 -4.23 0.94 -7.47
N THR A 100 -5.43 0.40 -7.36
CA THR A 100 -6.31 0.60 -6.21
C THR A 100 -6.54 -0.75 -5.54
N SER A 101 -6.32 -0.84 -4.23
CA SER A 101 -6.57 -2.04 -3.44
C SER A 101 -8.06 -2.33 -3.33
N THR A 102 -8.41 -3.51 -2.81
CA THR A 102 -9.80 -3.89 -2.49
C THR A 102 -10.48 -2.91 -1.55
N ASP A 103 -9.70 -2.29 -0.66
CA ASP A 103 -10.19 -1.33 0.35
C ASP A 103 -10.20 0.12 -0.17
N GLY A 104 -9.98 0.31 -1.49
CA GLY A 104 -10.01 1.62 -2.12
C GLY A 104 -8.75 2.47 -1.91
N LEU A 105 -7.67 1.91 -1.35
CA LEU A 105 -6.41 2.62 -1.16
C LEU A 105 -5.62 2.67 -2.46
N ILE A 106 -4.90 3.76 -2.72
CA ILE A 106 -3.91 3.79 -3.80
C ILE A 106 -2.74 2.90 -3.37
N GLU A 107 -2.39 1.91 -4.18
CA GLU A 107 -1.29 0.99 -3.90
C GLU A 107 -0.18 1.22 -4.92
N ILE A 108 1.04 1.38 -4.44
CA ILE A 108 2.25 1.62 -5.21
C ILE A 108 3.28 0.59 -4.77
N GLU A 109 3.88 -0.09 -5.74
CA GLU A 109 4.96 -1.04 -5.51
C GLU A 109 6.18 -0.57 -6.27
N THR A 110 7.28 -0.34 -5.55
CA THR A 110 8.51 0.16 -6.14
C THR A 110 9.68 -0.78 -5.87
N ARG A 111 10.77 -0.59 -6.63
CA ARG A 111 12.05 -1.27 -6.40
C ARG A 111 13.21 -0.30 -6.55
N VAL A 112 14.19 -0.45 -5.68
CA VAL A 112 15.52 0.14 -5.80
C VAL A 112 16.57 -0.96 -5.69
N CYS A 113 17.55 -0.95 -6.59
CA CYS A 113 18.63 -1.92 -6.59
C CYS A 113 19.97 -1.25 -6.31
N ALA A 114 20.70 -1.78 -5.34
CA ALA A 114 22.07 -1.46 -5.02
C ALA A 114 22.97 -2.70 -5.27
N PRO A 115 24.31 -2.57 -5.27
CA PRO A 115 25.20 -3.72 -5.49
C PRO A 115 24.98 -4.90 -4.53
N VAL A 116 24.47 -4.63 -3.33
CA VAL A 116 24.22 -5.62 -2.28
C VAL A 116 22.83 -6.27 -2.36
N GLY A 117 21.95 -5.83 -3.26
CA GLY A 117 20.61 -6.37 -3.40
C GLY A 117 19.57 -5.34 -3.86
N CYS A 118 18.35 -5.82 -4.10
CA CYS A 118 17.21 -4.97 -4.46
C CYS A 118 16.18 -4.94 -3.34
N ASN A 119 15.79 -3.73 -2.96
CA ASN A 119 14.77 -3.48 -1.96
C ASN A 119 13.47 -3.20 -2.70
N GLN A 120 12.39 -3.87 -2.32
CA GLN A 120 11.06 -3.56 -2.82
C GLN A 120 10.26 -2.85 -1.73
N THR A 121 9.44 -1.87 -2.11
CA THR A 121 8.48 -1.27 -1.18
C THR A 121 7.06 -1.52 -1.65
N VAL A 122 6.16 -1.72 -0.69
CA VAL A 122 4.71 -1.69 -0.91
C VAL A 122 4.15 -0.56 -0.07
N GLU A 123 3.64 0.46 -0.75
CA GLU A 123 3.10 1.67 -0.16
C GLU A 123 1.60 1.73 -0.47
N ARG A 124 0.78 2.01 0.55
CA ARG A 124 -0.65 2.26 0.36
C ARG A 124 -1.00 3.62 0.90
N TYR A 125 -1.79 4.35 0.13
CA TYR A 125 -2.19 5.71 0.43
C TYR A 125 -3.71 5.83 0.47
N LYS A 126 -4.21 6.45 1.54
CA LYS A 126 -5.62 6.84 1.66
C LYS A 126 -5.79 8.22 1.04
N LYS A 127 -6.75 8.37 0.11
CA LYS A 127 -7.16 9.70 -0.37
C LYS A 127 -7.91 10.40 0.76
N THR A 128 -7.36 11.50 1.25
CA THR A 128 -7.98 12.32 2.31
C THR A 128 -8.61 13.60 1.77
N GLY A 129 -8.30 13.95 0.52
CA GLY A 129 -8.92 15.06 -0.21
C GLY A 129 -8.62 14.99 -1.71
N PRO A 130 -9.09 15.95 -2.52
CA PRO A 130 -8.86 15.96 -3.97
C PRO A 130 -7.36 16.07 -4.32
N ASN A 131 -6.60 16.77 -3.47
CA ASN A 131 -5.17 17.02 -3.62
C ASN A 131 -4.36 16.54 -2.40
N GLN A 132 -4.91 15.59 -1.63
CA GLN A 132 -4.29 15.12 -0.40
C GLN A 132 -4.36 13.60 -0.29
N MET A 133 -3.25 13.01 0.14
CA MET A 133 -3.17 11.61 0.55
C MET A 133 -2.42 11.46 1.86
N GLN A 134 -2.78 10.41 2.59
CA GLN A 134 -2.08 9.97 3.78
C GLN A 134 -1.46 8.60 3.52
N GLU A 135 -0.21 8.42 3.91
CA GLU A 135 0.44 7.12 4.00
C GLU A 135 -0.33 6.23 5.00
N TRP A 136 -0.89 5.14 4.49
CA TRP A 136 -1.74 4.22 5.23
C TRP A 136 -1.01 2.91 5.56
N HIS A 137 -0.13 2.46 4.66
CA HIS A 137 0.74 1.32 4.88
C HIS A 137 2.08 1.59 4.20
N PHE A 138 3.18 1.26 4.87
CA PHE A 138 4.51 1.26 4.28
C PHE A 138 5.24 0.01 4.72
N GLU A 139 5.69 -0.78 3.75
CA GLU A 139 6.42 -2.02 3.97
C GLU A 139 7.63 -2.10 3.03
N GLY A 140 8.82 -2.28 3.61
CA GLY A 140 10.04 -2.61 2.90
C GLY A 140 10.28 -4.12 2.90
N ARG A 141 10.68 -4.66 1.76
CA ARG A 141 11.01 -6.07 1.56
C ARG A 141 12.43 -6.20 1.07
N LEU A 142 13.28 -6.82 1.88
CA LEU A 142 14.60 -7.27 1.49
C LEU A 142 14.54 -8.76 1.14
N PRO A 143 15.29 -9.23 0.13
CA PRO A 143 15.40 -10.66 -0.16
C PRO A 143 15.82 -11.42 1.09
N GLU A 144 15.23 -12.58 1.34
CA GLU A 144 15.57 -13.48 2.47
C GLU A 144 15.31 -12.92 3.88
N HIS A 145 14.80 -11.69 4.00
CA HIS A 145 14.37 -11.11 5.27
C HIS A 145 12.84 -11.06 5.36
N GLN A 146 12.34 -11.04 6.59
CA GLN A 146 10.93 -10.73 6.83
C GLN A 146 10.64 -9.27 6.43
N PRO A 147 9.44 -8.97 5.90
CA PRO A 147 9.07 -7.60 5.58
C PRO A 147 9.14 -6.69 6.81
N TYR A 148 9.69 -5.50 6.62
CA TYR A 148 9.78 -4.47 7.64
C TYR A 148 8.68 -3.43 7.42
N VAL A 149 7.73 -3.36 8.35
CA VAL A 149 6.56 -2.47 8.27
C VAL A 149 6.80 -1.22 9.11
N LEU A 150 6.72 -0.05 8.48
CA LEU A 150 6.89 1.25 9.15
C LEU A 150 5.56 1.92 9.51
N VAL A 151 4.55 1.76 8.65
CA VAL A 151 3.22 2.32 8.85
C VAL A 151 2.20 1.22 8.66
N ARG A 152 1.24 1.13 9.58
CA ARG A 152 0.11 0.20 9.53
C ARG A 152 -1.17 0.95 9.89
N ASP A 153 -2.19 0.82 9.05
CA ASP A 153 -3.50 1.43 9.24
C ASP A 153 -3.45 2.94 9.52
N GLY A 154 -2.55 3.64 8.81
CA GLY A 154 -2.36 5.08 8.92
C GLY A 154 -1.61 5.55 10.17
N GLN A 155 -1.03 4.64 10.95
CA GLN A 155 -0.22 4.94 12.13
C GLN A 155 1.19 4.36 12.00
N ALA A 156 2.21 5.12 12.40
CA ALA A 156 3.56 4.64 12.48
C ALA A 156 3.67 3.54 13.55
N VAL A 157 4.35 2.44 13.23
CA VAL A 157 4.47 1.27 14.12
C VAL A 157 5.26 1.60 15.39
N ASP A 158 6.13 2.60 15.34
CA ASP A 158 6.92 3.10 16.47
C ASP A 158 6.14 4.05 17.39
N GLY A 159 4.88 4.38 17.06
CA GLY A 159 4.04 5.30 17.83
C GLY A 159 4.37 6.78 17.63
N SER A 160 5.21 7.14 16.64
CA SER A 160 5.56 8.53 16.34
C SER A 160 4.38 9.38 15.81
N GLY A 161 3.25 8.74 15.52
CA GLY A 161 2.00 9.40 15.15
C GLY A 161 1.43 8.87 13.84
N PRO A 162 0.60 9.68 13.13
CA PRO A 162 0.02 9.25 11.88
C PRO A 162 1.08 9.10 10.79
N GLY A 163 0.80 8.23 9.81
CA GLY A 163 1.56 8.16 8.57
C GLY A 163 1.59 9.51 7.84
N ARG A 164 2.62 9.70 7.01
CA ARG A 164 2.93 10.98 6.36
C ARG A 164 1.75 11.50 5.53
N LEU A 165 1.50 12.80 5.63
CA LEU A 165 0.53 13.50 4.78
C LEU A 165 1.23 14.14 3.60
N PHE A 166 0.70 13.93 2.40
CA PHE A 166 1.20 14.51 1.16
C PHE A 166 0.15 15.39 0.50
N ASN A 167 0.56 16.57 0.04
CA ASN A 167 -0.24 17.48 -0.76
C ASN A 167 0.24 17.47 -2.21
N ARG A 168 -0.70 17.49 -3.15
CA ARG A 168 -0.38 17.73 -4.56
C ARG A 168 -0.02 19.20 -4.74
N CYS A 169 1.19 19.45 -5.23
CA CYS A 169 1.73 20.78 -5.43
C CYS A 169 1.89 21.10 -6.92
N PRO A 170 1.69 22.35 -7.33
CA PRO A 170 2.15 22.84 -8.62
C PRO A 170 3.67 22.65 -8.75
N ASN A 171 4.15 22.39 -9.96
CA ASN A 171 5.59 22.32 -10.26
C ASN A 171 6.27 23.69 -10.05
#